data_AF-A0A2E7M6K2-F1
#
_entry.id   AF-A0A2E7M6K2-F1
#
_cell.length_a   1.000
_cell.length_b   1.000
_cell.length_c   1.000
_cell.angle_alpha   90.00
_cell.angle_beta   90.00
_cell.angle_gamma   90.00
#
_symmetry.space_group_name_H-M   'P 1'
#
loop_
_entity.id
_entity.type
_entity.pdbx_description
1 polymer ?
#
loop_
_entity_poly.entity_id
_entity_poly.type
_entity_poly.pdbx_seq_one_letter_code
_entity_poly.pdbx_strand_id
1 'polypeptide(L)'
;MRLRHRRLVPLVFLVLLVGVHAAAEDPTARGLGLTYRSVFVPGSGSAHMLTVDLKQAELRVLDARDLQASALTAQQFLERTDATAVFNGPFFDVDGSPMGLLVVDGERRGALRPVDWGVFSIDAQGASIVHTADWVEREGVLQALQVGPRLVVAGEALALKRQAARRTALCVLPDGRLNVLVAGSPLWAGDLAGFLKDQGCTDALNLDGGPSSQLYLSRAGIVVDEPGSSPVPVAVGIFVKGDAEIVRPRSCSCG
;
A
#
# COMPACT_ATOMS: atom_id res chain seq x y z
N MET A 1 42.37 21.21 66.84
CA MET A 1 40.98 20.86 66.50
C MET A 1 40.95 20.38 65.05
N ARG A 2 40.52 19.15 64.79
CA ARG A 2 40.77 18.40 63.54
C ARG A 2 39.96 18.95 62.36
N LEU A 3 40.60 19.41 61.29
CA LEU A 3 39.94 19.63 59.99
C LEU A 3 39.71 18.28 59.29
N ARG A 4 38.45 17.90 59.08
CA ARG A 4 38.06 16.76 58.26
C ARG A 4 38.09 17.16 56.79
N HIS A 5 39.04 16.63 56.02
CA HIS A 5 38.99 16.68 54.56
C HIS A 5 37.87 15.76 54.05
N ARG A 6 36.80 16.36 53.50
CA ARG A 6 35.80 15.64 52.70
C ARG A 6 36.41 15.33 51.33
N ARG A 7 36.62 14.05 51.03
CA ARG A 7 36.99 13.58 49.69
C ARG A 7 35.76 13.71 48.78
N LEU A 8 35.84 14.55 47.74
CA LEU A 8 34.88 14.59 46.65
C LEU A 8 35.09 13.36 45.76
N VAL A 9 34.05 12.55 45.58
CA VAL A 9 34.01 11.47 44.58
C VAL A 9 33.53 12.09 43.27
N PRO A 10 34.23 11.91 42.13
CA PRO A 10 33.76 12.43 40.86
C PRO A 10 32.62 11.55 40.34
N LEU A 11 31.49 12.17 40.05
CA LEU A 11 30.33 11.55 39.41
C LEU A 11 30.64 11.38 37.91
N VAL A 12 30.90 10.15 37.48
CA VAL A 12 31.10 9.83 36.05
C VAL A 12 29.73 9.80 35.38
N PHE A 13 29.43 10.81 34.57
CA PHE A 13 28.27 10.80 33.67
C PHE A 13 28.58 9.87 32.49
N LEU A 14 27.99 8.67 32.50
CA LEU A 14 28.00 7.77 31.35
C LEU A 14 26.94 8.26 30.35
N VAL A 15 27.38 8.98 29.33
CA VAL A 15 26.53 9.35 28.19
C VAL A 15 26.38 8.11 27.29
N LEU A 16 25.25 7.42 27.41
CA LEU A 16 24.84 6.39 26.46
C LEU A 16 24.41 7.06 25.16
N LEU A 17 25.33 7.11 24.18
CA LEU A 17 25.02 7.42 22.80
C LEU A 17 24.19 6.26 22.21
N VAL A 18 22.87 6.40 22.24
CA VAL A 18 21.97 5.56 21.45
C VAL A 18 22.16 5.96 20.00
N GLY A 19 22.95 5.17 19.27
CA GLY A 19 23.13 5.34 17.83
C GLY A 19 21.81 5.10 17.12
N VAL A 20 21.17 6.18 16.66
CA VAL A 20 20.11 6.10 15.65
C VAL A 20 20.77 5.55 14.39
N HIS A 21 20.57 4.27 14.08
CA HIS A 21 20.85 3.75 12.75
C HIS A 21 19.82 4.35 11.81
N ALA A 22 20.15 5.51 11.24
CA ALA A 22 19.56 5.92 9.98
C ALA A 22 19.96 4.83 8.98
N ALA A 23 19.01 3.98 8.59
CA ALA A 23 19.18 3.13 7.43
C ALA A 23 19.54 4.06 6.27
N ALA A 24 20.76 3.93 5.75
CA ALA A 24 21.19 4.71 4.61
C ALA A 24 20.28 4.35 3.43
N GLU A 25 19.38 5.27 3.05
CA GLU A 25 18.62 5.16 1.82
C GLU A 25 19.61 5.16 0.65
N ASP A 26 19.57 4.11 -0.17
CA ASP A 26 20.35 4.02 -1.39
C ASP A 26 19.94 5.15 -2.35
N PRO A 27 20.84 6.09 -2.67
CA PRO A 27 20.53 7.22 -3.55
C PRO A 27 20.11 6.81 -4.96
N THR A 28 20.38 5.56 -5.38
CA THR A 28 19.94 5.02 -6.68
C THR A 28 18.50 4.52 -6.69
N ALA A 29 17.85 4.38 -5.53
CA ALA A 29 16.41 4.06 -5.43
C ALA A 29 15.49 5.26 -5.74
N ARG A 30 16.08 6.44 -6.02
CA ARG A 30 15.35 7.58 -6.61
C ARG A 30 15.27 7.41 -8.11
N GLY A 31 14.19 6.79 -8.56
CA GLY A 31 13.82 6.85 -9.96
C GLY A 31 12.69 5.91 -10.25
N LEU A 32 11.69 6.41 -10.98
CA LEU A 32 10.65 5.62 -11.64
C LEU A 32 9.43 5.29 -10.78
N GLY A 33 8.85 6.28 -10.08
CA GLY A 33 7.45 6.25 -9.63
C GLY A 33 7.00 5.21 -8.59
N LEU A 34 7.86 4.27 -8.20
CA LEU A 34 7.53 3.20 -7.26
C LEU A 34 8.75 2.85 -6.41
N THR A 35 8.63 2.96 -5.09
CA THR A 35 9.65 2.56 -4.12
C THR A 35 9.11 1.46 -3.22
N TYR A 36 9.89 0.41 -3.02
CA TYR A 36 9.57 -0.68 -2.08
C TYR A 36 10.43 -0.60 -0.82
N ARG A 37 9.83 -0.88 0.34
CA ARG A 37 10.54 -1.13 1.59
C ARG A 37 9.84 -2.20 2.43
N SER A 38 10.62 -2.98 3.17
CA SER A 38 10.09 -3.78 4.30
C SER A 38 9.96 -2.87 5.52
N VAL A 39 8.84 -2.98 6.24
CA VAL A 39 8.53 -2.16 7.42
C VAL A 39 8.10 -3.05 8.58
N PHE A 40 8.16 -2.49 9.79
CA PHE A 40 7.63 -3.12 10.99
C PHE A 40 6.54 -2.23 11.59
N VAL A 41 5.35 -2.80 11.81
CA VAL A 41 4.21 -2.14 12.44
C VAL A 41 4.31 -2.35 13.96
N PRO A 42 4.56 -1.31 14.76
CA PRO A 42 4.71 -1.44 16.22
C PRO A 42 3.50 -2.11 16.86
N GLY A 43 3.76 -3.02 17.82
CA GLY A 43 2.69 -3.80 18.48
C GLY A 43 2.16 -4.98 17.67
N SER A 44 2.54 -5.09 16.40
CA SER A 44 2.11 -6.16 15.49
C SER A 44 3.32 -6.89 14.86
N GLY A 45 3.71 -6.57 13.63
CA GLY A 45 4.67 -7.38 12.88
C GLY A 45 5.15 -6.72 11.59
N SER A 46 5.88 -7.50 10.79
CA SER A 46 6.46 -7.03 9.52
C SER A 46 5.41 -6.94 8.41
N ALA A 47 5.62 -5.99 7.49
CA ALA A 47 4.82 -5.80 6.29
C ALA A 47 5.68 -5.26 5.13
N HIS A 48 5.15 -5.37 3.93
CA HIS A 48 5.66 -4.74 2.72
C HIS A 48 5.01 -3.37 2.55
N MET A 49 5.79 -2.35 2.17
CA MET A 49 5.28 -1.03 1.86
C MET A 49 5.77 -0.60 0.48
N LEU A 50 4.82 -0.22 -0.37
CA LEU A 50 5.06 0.45 -1.65
C LEU A 50 4.70 1.92 -1.53
N THR A 51 5.60 2.81 -1.92
CA THR A 51 5.31 4.23 -2.10
C THR A 51 5.23 4.52 -3.60
N VAL A 52 4.08 5.01 -4.06
CA VAL A 52 3.76 5.26 -5.47
C VAL A 52 3.67 6.76 -5.72
N ASP A 53 4.43 7.27 -6.69
CA ASP A 53 4.26 8.63 -7.21
C ASP A 53 3.38 8.59 -8.46
N LEU A 54 2.14 9.05 -8.31
CA LEU A 54 1.13 9.08 -9.40
C LEU A 54 1.50 10.01 -10.56
N LYS A 55 2.55 10.84 -10.43
CA LYS A 55 3.10 11.59 -11.56
C LYS A 55 3.90 10.70 -12.50
N GLN A 56 4.54 9.66 -11.96
CA GLN A 56 5.47 8.76 -12.66
C GLN A 56 4.95 7.33 -12.79
N ALA A 57 3.82 6.99 -12.16
CA ALA A 57 3.17 5.70 -12.26
C ALA A 57 1.66 5.87 -12.35
N GLU A 58 0.99 4.86 -12.84
CA GLU A 58 -0.46 4.76 -12.90
C GLU A 58 -0.93 3.65 -11.97
N LEU A 59 -1.99 3.91 -11.21
CA LEU A 59 -2.70 2.91 -10.44
C LEU A 59 -3.99 2.60 -11.17
N ARG A 60 -4.22 1.33 -11.49
CA ARG A 60 -5.46 0.86 -12.14
C ARG A 60 -6.10 -0.26 -11.34
N VAL A 61 -7.42 -0.23 -11.24
CA VAL A 61 -8.19 -1.37 -10.78
C VAL A 61 -8.19 -2.41 -11.90
N LEU A 62 -7.92 -3.66 -11.55
CA LEU A 62 -7.89 -4.79 -12.47
C LEU A 62 -9.03 -5.73 -12.13
N ASP A 63 -9.81 -6.10 -13.14
CA ASP A 63 -10.92 -7.03 -13.01
C ASP A 63 -10.59 -8.32 -13.76
N ALA A 64 -10.60 -9.45 -13.07
CA ALA A 64 -10.26 -10.75 -13.65
C ALA A 64 -11.14 -11.10 -14.86
N ARG A 65 -12.37 -10.57 -14.92
CA ARG A 65 -13.32 -10.80 -16.01
C ARG A 65 -12.82 -10.23 -17.34
N ASP A 66 -12.11 -9.10 -17.32
CA ASP A 66 -11.47 -8.53 -18.51
C ASP A 66 -10.34 -9.44 -19.04
N LEU A 67 -9.78 -10.27 -18.16
CA LEU A 67 -8.73 -11.24 -18.43
C LEU A 67 -9.28 -12.66 -18.62
N GLN A 68 -10.59 -12.79 -18.87
CA GLN A 68 -11.31 -14.06 -19.10
C GLN A 68 -11.12 -15.07 -17.94
N ALA A 69 -11.08 -14.56 -16.71
CA ALA A 69 -11.00 -15.36 -15.49
C ALA A 69 -12.06 -14.93 -14.47
N SER A 70 -12.45 -15.82 -13.57
CA SER A 70 -13.32 -15.48 -12.44
C SER A 70 -12.55 -14.84 -11.28
N ALA A 71 -11.32 -15.32 -11.03
CA ALA A 71 -10.41 -14.78 -10.04
C ALA A 71 -8.97 -15.15 -10.39
N LEU A 72 -8.00 -14.33 -9.98
CA LEU A 72 -6.57 -14.52 -10.21
C LEU A 72 -5.78 -14.19 -8.94
N THR A 73 -4.59 -14.76 -8.78
CA THR A 73 -3.62 -14.28 -7.78
C THR A 73 -2.95 -12.99 -8.26
N ALA A 74 -2.30 -12.24 -7.35
CA ALA A 74 -1.54 -11.05 -7.72
C ALA A 74 -0.44 -11.36 -8.76
N GLN A 75 0.24 -12.50 -8.61
CA GLN A 75 1.19 -12.98 -9.61
C GLN A 75 0.52 -13.19 -10.96
N GLN A 76 -0.62 -13.88 -11.01
CA GLN A 76 -1.33 -14.15 -12.27
C GLN A 76 -1.88 -12.89 -12.93
N PHE A 77 -2.36 -11.92 -12.15
CA PHE A 77 -2.70 -10.59 -12.67
C PHE A 77 -1.47 -9.93 -13.27
N LEU A 78 -0.32 -9.95 -12.58
CA LEU A 78 0.92 -9.37 -13.08
C LEU A 78 1.41 -10.09 -14.34
N GLU A 79 1.31 -11.42 -14.43
CA GLU A 79 1.71 -12.19 -15.63
C GLU A 79 0.81 -11.93 -16.85
N ARG A 80 -0.43 -11.48 -16.63
CA ARG A 80 -1.43 -11.22 -17.68
C ARG A 80 -1.59 -9.73 -18.00
N THR A 81 -0.82 -8.88 -17.34
CA THR A 81 -0.86 -7.42 -17.52
C THR A 81 0.58 -6.89 -17.59
N ASP A 82 0.78 -5.67 -18.07
CA ASP A 82 2.11 -5.04 -18.02
C ASP A 82 2.35 -4.33 -16.66
N ALA A 83 1.74 -4.82 -15.58
CA ALA A 83 1.86 -4.23 -14.26
C ALA A 83 3.25 -4.48 -13.68
N THR A 84 3.78 -3.49 -12.96
CA THR A 84 5.03 -3.60 -12.20
C THR A 84 4.78 -4.23 -10.82
N ALA A 85 3.64 -3.91 -10.20
CA ALA A 85 3.20 -4.50 -8.95
C ALA A 85 1.69 -4.73 -8.96
N VAL A 86 1.23 -5.77 -8.29
CA VAL A 86 -0.20 -6.05 -8.09
C VAL A 86 -0.44 -6.43 -6.63
N PHE A 87 -1.50 -5.89 -6.05
CA PHE A 87 -2.03 -6.28 -4.74
C PHE A 87 -3.56 -6.43 -4.80
N ASN A 88 -4.17 -7.07 -3.82
CA ASN A 88 -5.61 -7.30 -3.84
C ASN A 88 -6.42 -6.00 -3.69
N GLY A 89 -7.70 -6.06 -4.09
CA GLY A 89 -8.63 -4.93 -4.06
C GLY A 89 -9.75 -5.05 -3.01
N PRO A 90 -11.01 -4.74 -3.38
CA PRO A 90 -12.14 -4.67 -2.46
C PRO A 90 -12.68 -6.04 -2.05
N PHE A 91 -13.64 -6.05 -1.12
CA PHE A 91 -14.44 -7.23 -0.80
C PHE A 91 -15.26 -7.70 -2.00
N PHE A 92 -15.51 -9.01 -2.07
CA PHE A 92 -16.28 -9.67 -3.12
C PHE A 92 -17.21 -10.74 -2.53
N ASP A 93 -18.33 -10.99 -3.21
CA ASP A 93 -19.29 -12.03 -2.85
C ASP A 93 -18.84 -13.40 -3.39
N VAL A 94 -19.53 -14.48 -3.01
CA VAL A 94 -19.20 -15.86 -3.39
C VAL A 94 -19.16 -16.06 -4.91
N ASP A 95 -19.96 -15.28 -5.66
CA ASP A 95 -19.99 -15.30 -7.12
C ASP A 95 -18.87 -14.46 -7.79
N GLY A 96 -18.01 -13.82 -6.98
CA GLY A 96 -16.93 -12.95 -7.43
C GLY A 96 -17.35 -11.50 -7.71
N SER A 97 -18.62 -11.15 -7.52
CA SER A 97 -19.08 -9.76 -7.70
C SER A 97 -18.54 -8.82 -6.60
N PRO A 98 -18.20 -7.57 -6.92
CA PRO A 98 -17.72 -6.62 -5.92
C PRO A 98 -18.82 -6.26 -4.91
N MET A 99 -18.50 -6.25 -3.62
CA MET A 99 -19.46 -5.92 -2.55
C MET A 99 -19.61 -4.40 -2.30
N GLY A 100 -19.48 -3.57 -3.34
CA GLY A 100 -19.54 -2.11 -3.22
C GLY A 100 -19.33 -1.41 -4.56
N LEU A 101 -19.23 -0.08 -4.51
CA LEU A 101 -18.86 0.71 -5.69
C LEU A 101 -17.56 0.18 -6.28
N LEU A 102 -17.58 -0.06 -7.58
CA LEU A 102 -16.41 -0.42 -8.37
C LEU A 102 -16.47 0.37 -9.67
N VAL A 103 -15.41 1.12 -9.97
CA VAL A 103 -15.20 1.80 -11.25
C VAL A 103 -13.86 1.34 -11.81
N VAL A 104 -13.88 0.83 -13.03
CA VAL A 104 -12.70 0.33 -13.76
C VAL A 104 -12.58 1.11 -15.05
N ASP A 105 -11.50 1.87 -15.19
CA ASP A 105 -11.22 2.71 -16.37
C ASP A 105 -12.41 3.59 -16.81
N GLY A 106 -13.11 4.17 -15.84
CA GLY A 106 -14.28 5.03 -16.07
C GLY A 106 -15.63 4.29 -16.20
N GLU A 107 -15.62 2.97 -16.25
CA GLU A 107 -16.85 2.16 -16.29
C GLU A 107 -17.28 1.74 -14.89
N ARG A 108 -18.50 2.12 -14.48
CA ARG A 108 -19.08 1.65 -13.22
C ARG A 108 -19.56 0.21 -13.35
N ARG A 109 -18.94 -0.69 -12.57
CA ARG A 109 -19.23 -2.13 -12.53
C ARG A 109 -19.84 -2.62 -11.22
N GLY A 110 -19.74 -1.81 -10.16
CA GLY A 110 -20.33 -2.08 -8.85
C GLY A 110 -21.13 -0.88 -8.36
N ALA A 111 -22.25 -1.13 -7.68
CA ALA A 111 -23.08 -0.07 -7.12
C ALA A 111 -22.60 0.31 -5.71
N LEU A 112 -22.67 1.61 -5.38
CA LEU A 112 -22.40 2.10 -4.02
C LEU A 112 -23.35 1.42 -3.02
N ARG A 113 -22.79 0.90 -1.93
CA ARG A 113 -23.57 0.34 -0.81
C ARG A 113 -23.63 1.32 0.36
N PRO A 114 -24.76 1.49 1.04
CA PRO A 114 -24.90 2.42 2.16
C PRO A 114 -24.34 1.82 3.46
N VAL A 115 -23.03 1.65 3.54
CA VAL A 115 -22.31 1.06 4.68
C VAL A 115 -21.22 2.02 5.19
N ASP A 116 -20.84 1.87 6.47
CA ASP A 116 -19.81 2.70 7.14
C ASP A 116 -18.38 2.31 6.71
N TRP A 117 -18.12 2.45 5.41
CA TRP A 117 -16.87 2.15 4.72
C TRP A 117 -16.33 3.40 4.02
N GLY A 118 -15.16 3.28 3.41
CA GLY A 118 -14.60 4.32 2.56
C GLY A 118 -14.76 4.01 1.08
N VAL A 119 -14.63 5.05 0.26
CA VAL A 119 -14.44 4.96 -1.19
C VAL A 119 -13.06 5.53 -1.49
N PHE A 120 -12.17 4.71 -2.04
CA PHE A 120 -10.97 5.19 -2.71
C PHE A 120 -11.31 5.48 -4.17
N SER A 121 -10.82 6.60 -4.70
CA SER A 121 -11.01 6.94 -6.12
C SER A 121 -9.82 7.70 -6.70
N ILE A 122 -9.66 7.59 -8.02
CA ILE A 122 -8.73 8.40 -8.82
C ILE A 122 -9.51 9.08 -9.94
N ASP A 123 -9.36 10.39 -10.04
CA ASP A 123 -9.84 11.23 -11.13
C ASP A 123 -8.74 12.22 -11.60
N ALA A 124 -9.11 13.23 -12.39
CA ALA A 124 -8.16 14.24 -12.88
C ALA A 124 -7.55 15.12 -11.77
N GLN A 125 -8.12 15.15 -10.55
CA GLN A 125 -7.57 15.84 -9.39
C GLN A 125 -6.59 14.96 -8.60
N GLY A 126 -6.58 13.66 -8.87
CA GLY A 126 -5.68 12.68 -8.25
C GLY A 126 -6.43 11.68 -7.38
N ALA A 127 -5.71 11.04 -6.47
CA ALA A 127 -6.25 10.04 -5.58
C ALA A 127 -6.90 10.66 -4.34
N SER A 128 -8.02 10.10 -3.90
CA SER A 128 -8.70 10.51 -2.66
C SER A 128 -9.37 9.33 -1.97
N ILE A 129 -9.60 9.46 -0.66
CA ILE A 129 -10.40 8.54 0.14
C ILE A 129 -11.46 9.37 0.87
N VAL A 130 -12.73 9.01 0.69
CA VAL A 130 -13.86 9.65 1.39
C VAL A 130 -14.71 8.63 2.13
N HIS A 131 -15.54 9.08 3.07
CA HIS A 131 -16.57 8.23 3.62
C HIS A 131 -17.63 7.90 2.56
N THR A 132 -18.27 6.74 2.67
CA THR A 132 -19.38 6.36 1.78
C THR A 132 -20.50 7.40 1.73
N ALA A 133 -20.84 8.03 2.87
CA ALA A 133 -21.89 9.05 2.91
C ALA A 133 -21.49 10.38 2.23
N ASP A 134 -20.18 10.61 2.06
CA ASP A 134 -19.63 11.81 1.42
C ASP A 134 -19.29 11.55 -0.06
N TRP A 135 -19.49 10.32 -0.54
CA TRP A 135 -19.28 9.97 -1.93
C TRP A 135 -20.31 10.67 -2.81
N VAL A 136 -19.80 11.45 -3.77
CA VAL A 136 -20.59 12.04 -4.84
C VAL A 136 -20.02 11.52 -6.14
N GLU A 137 -20.83 10.79 -6.89
CA GLU A 137 -20.46 10.33 -8.23
C GLU A 137 -20.30 11.55 -9.14
N ARG A 138 -19.17 11.62 -9.86
CA ARG A 138 -18.84 12.70 -10.79
C ARG A 138 -18.34 12.10 -12.09
N GLU A 139 -18.49 12.87 -13.17
CA GLU A 139 -17.84 12.53 -14.43
C GLU A 139 -16.31 12.55 -14.28
N GLY A 140 -15.61 11.65 -14.98
CA GLY A 140 -14.14 11.61 -14.99
C GLY A 140 -13.48 10.82 -13.87
N VAL A 141 -14.24 10.13 -13.01
CA VAL A 141 -13.69 9.12 -12.09
C VAL A 141 -13.17 7.94 -12.93
N LEU A 142 -11.87 7.69 -12.91
CA LEU A 142 -11.22 6.63 -13.68
C LEU A 142 -11.19 5.31 -12.92
N GLN A 143 -10.90 5.37 -11.62
CA GLN A 143 -10.79 4.21 -10.76
C GLN A 143 -11.57 4.48 -9.48
N ALA A 144 -12.34 3.52 -8.99
CA ALA A 144 -12.92 3.60 -7.66
C ALA A 144 -13.17 2.22 -7.08
N LEU A 145 -12.99 2.10 -5.76
CA LEU A 145 -13.30 0.91 -4.99
C LEU A 145 -13.86 1.30 -3.63
N GLN A 146 -14.99 0.71 -3.26
CA GLN A 146 -15.58 0.82 -1.93
C GLN A 146 -15.21 -0.39 -1.09
N VAL A 147 -14.59 -0.15 0.05
CA VAL A 147 -14.11 -1.18 0.97
C VAL A 147 -13.86 -0.54 2.33
N GLY A 148 -13.55 -1.33 3.35
CA GLY A 148 -13.25 -0.74 4.65
C GLY A 148 -12.70 -1.70 5.69
N PRO A 149 -12.55 -1.21 6.92
CA PRO A 149 -12.88 0.15 7.37
C PRO A 149 -11.87 1.22 6.89
N ARG A 150 -12.22 2.51 7.01
CA ARG A 150 -11.22 3.59 7.02
C ARG A 150 -10.31 3.43 8.23
N LEU A 151 -9.03 3.75 8.09
CA LEU A 151 -8.00 3.61 9.12
C LEU A 151 -7.55 4.96 9.65
N VAL A 152 -7.34 5.92 8.74
CA VAL A 152 -6.92 7.29 9.05
C VAL A 152 -7.88 8.24 8.34
N VAL A 153 -8.29 9.31 9.02
CA VAL A 153 -9.13 10.37 8.47
C VAL A 153 -8.54 11.72 8.87
N ALA A 154 -8.27 12.58 7.88
CA ALA A 154 -7.69 13.90 8.10
C ALA A 154 -6.43 13.90 9.01
N GLY A 155 -5.55 12.91 8.84
CA GLY A 155 -4.31 12.75 9.60
C GLY A 155 -4.48 12.06 10.96
N GLU A 156 -5.70 11.68 11.34
CA GLU A 156 -5.98 11.04 12.62
C GLU A 156 -6.38 9.57 12.48
N ALA A 157 -5.73 8.71 13.27
CA ALA A 157 -6.03 7.28 13.29
C ALA A 157 -7.37 7.03 13.99
N LEU A 158 -8.22 6.21 13.38
CA LEU A 158 -9.52 5.84 13.94
C LEU A 158 -9.37 4.77 15.03
N ALA A 159 -10.26 4.84 16.03
CA ALA A 159 -10.41 3.78 17.02
C ALA A 159 -11.16 2.60 16.40
N LEU A 160 -10.46 1.48 16.20
CA LEU A 160 -10.99 0.31 15.51
C LEU A 160 -11.28 -0.82 16.50
N LYS A 161 -12.26 -1.67 16.14
CA LYS A 161 -12.48 -2.92 16.87
C LYS A 161 -11.19 -3.74 16.90
N ARG A 162 -10.92 -4.41 18.01
CA ARG A 162 -9.72 -5.24 18.16
C ARG A 162 -9.87 -6.51 17.31
N GLN A 163 -9.16 -6.54 16.19
CA GLN A 163 -9.13 -7.66 15.24
C GLN A 163 -7.75 -7.75 14.56
N ALA A 164 -7.16 -8.94 14.60
CA ALA A 164 -5.93 -9.26 13.90
C ALA A 164 -6.25 -10.08 12.65
N ALA A 165 -5.66 -9.70 11.52
CA ALA A 165 -5.76 -10.44 10.26
C ALA A 165 -4.57 -10.05 9.39
N ARG A 166 -4.27 -10.83 8.35
CA ARG A 166 -3.45 -10.30 7.23
C ARG A 166 -4.18 -9.08 6.67
N ARG A 167 -3.43 -8.03 6.32
CA ARG A 167 -4.01 -6.74 5.94
C ARG A 167 -3.37 -6.25 4.65
N THR A 168 -4.21 -5.64 3.83
CA THR A 168 -3.79 -4.80 2.72
C THR A 168 -4.43 -3.44 2.96
N ALA A 169 -3.65 -2.36 2.89
CA ALA A 169 -4.16 -1.01 3.15
C ALA A 169 -3.57 -0.02 2.15
N LEU A 170 -4.36 0.98 1.81
CA LEU A 170 -3.98 2.09 0.93
C LEU A 170 -4.05 3.39 1.73
N CYS A 171 -3.05 4.24 1.56
CA CYS A 171 -2.92 5.52 2.21
C CYS A 171 -2.64 6.61 1.17
N VAL A 172 -3.34 7.74 1.27
CA VAL A 172 -3.09 8.95 0.49
C VAL A 172 -2.21 9.88 1.33
N LEU A 173 -1.10 10.33 0.75
CA LEU A 173 -0.16 11.27 1.36
C LEU A 173 -0.51 12.72 0.98
N PRO A 174 -0.08 13.73 1.78
CA PRO A 174 -0.37 15.14 1.52
C PRO A 174 0.13 15.67 0.17
N ASP A 175 1.14 15.03 -0.42
CA ASP A 175 1.72 15.41 -1.71
C ASP A 175 1.09 14.66 -2.91
N GLY A 176 0.02 13.90 -2.67
CA GLY A 176 -0.69 13.12 -3.68
C GLY A 176 -0.06 11.78 -4.01
N ARG A 177 1.04 11.39 -3.35
CA ARG A 177 1.58 10.02 -3.44
C ARG A 177 0.70 9.04 -2.67
N LEU A 178 0.87 7.76 -2.97
CA LEU A 178 0.20 6.68 -2.26
C LEU A 178 1.20 5.82 -1.50
N ASN A 179 0.80 5.36 -0.32
CA ASN A 179 1.44 4.25 0.36
C ASN A 179 0.50 3.04 0.32
N VAL A 180 1.01 1.89 -0.13
CA VAL A 180 0.28 0.61 -0.08
C VAL A 180 1.03 -0.33 0.84
N LEU A 181 0.35 -0.82 1.87
CA LEU A 181 0.89 -1.77 2.83
C LEU A 181 0.26 -3.14 2.62
N VAL A 182 1.07 -4.20 2.58
CA VAL A 182 0.61 -5.60 2.53
C VAL A 182 1.33 -6.41 3.58
N ALA A 183 0.59 -7.10 4.43
CA ALA A 183 1.13 -7.90 5.53
C ALA A 183 0.78 -9.39 5.37
N GLY A 184 1.81 -10.23 5.26
CA GLY A 184 1.66 -11.69 5.22
C GLY A 184 1.30 -12.34 6.54
N SER A 185 1.53 -11.64 7.64
CA SER A 185 1.18 -12.09 8.99
C SER A 185 0.07 -11.22 9.59
N PRO A 186 -0.69 -11.72 10.57
CA PRO A 186 -1.75 -10.93 11.18
C PRO A 186 -1.25 -9.66 11.86
N LEU A 187 -1.82 -8.51 11.47
CA LEU A 187 -1.66 -7.22 12.13
C LEU A 187 -2.97 -6.79 12.80
N TRP A 188 -2.87 -6.13 13.95
CA TRP A 188 -4.01 -5.47 14.57
C TRP A 188 -4.39 -4.22 13.76
N ALA A 189 -5.69 -4.07 13.48
CA ALA A 189 -6.17 -2.94 12.69
C ALA A 189 -5.84 -1.57 13.32
N GLY A 190 -5.90 -1.47 14.65
CA GLY A 190 -5.54 -0.24 15.39
C GLY A 190 -4.05 0.10 15.30
N ASP A 191 -3.18 -0.90 15.43
CA ASP A 191 -1.73 -0.70 15.28
C ASP A 191 -1.37 -0.26 13.86
N LEU A 192 -2.01 -0.87 12.86
CA LEU A 192 -1.85 -0.47 11.45
C LEU A 192 -2.32 0.98 11.22
N ALA A 193 -3.46 1.38 11.78
CA ALA A 193 -3.96 2.75 11.68
C ALA A 193 -3.00 3.76 12.32
N GLY A 194 -2.49 3.47 13.52
CA GLY A 194 -1.49 4.29 14.20
C GLY A 194 -0.19 4.41 13.40
N PHE A 195 0.31 3.28 12.88
CA PHE A 195 1.48 3.26 12.02
C PHE A 195 1.29 4.10 10.75
N LEU A 196 0.16 3.96 10.04
CA LEU A 196 -0.11 4.74 8.83
C LEU A 196 -0.23 6.24 9.13
N LYS A 197 -0.85 6.62 10.26
CA LYS A 197 -0.82 8.00 10.74
C LYS A 197 0.62 8.50 10.90
N ASP A 198 1.49 7.73 11.56
CA ASP A 198 2.89 8.10 11.77
C ASP A 198 3.70 8.13 10.46
N GLN A 199 3.28 7.40 9.43
CA GLN A 199 3.82 7.50 8.07
C GLN A 199 3.32 8.73 7.30
N GLY A 200 2.48 9.58 7.91
CA GLY A 200 2.02 10.85 7.35
C GLY A 200 0.78 10.74 6.46
N CYS A 201 -0.01 9.67 6.58
CA CYS A 201 -1.24 9.51 5.80
C CYS A 201 -2.24 10.61 6.14
N THR A 202 -2.78 11.27 5.11
CA THR A 202 -3.95 12.15 5.28
C THR A 202 -5.20 11.32 5.46
N ASP A 203 -5.40 10.34 4.60
CA ASP A 203 -6.49 9.37 4.71
C ASP A 203 -5.96 7.98 4.38
N ALA A 204 -6.53 6.95 5.02
CA ALA A 204 -6.16 5.57 4.75
C ALA A 204 -7.37 4.64 4.82
N LEU A 205 -7.33 3.61 3.98
CA LEU A 205 -8.41 2.64 3.78
C LEU A 205 -7.85 1.22 3.89
N ASN A 206 -8.48 0.40 4.71
CA ASN A 206 -8.21 -1.03 4.70
C ASN A 206 -8.94 -1.68 3.52
N LEU A 207 -8.20 -2.45 2.72
CA LEU A 207 -8.75 -3.27 1.63
C LEU A 207 -9.17 -4.65 2.17
N ASP A 208 -9.55 -5.56 1.27
CA ASP A 208 -9.83 -6.93 1.68
C ASP A 208 -8.59 -7.58 2.33
N GLY A 209 -8.82 -8.37 3.37
CA GLY A 209 -7.79 -8.89 4.27
C GLY A 209 -7.67 -10.41 4.24
N GLY A 210 -6.99 -10.96 5.24
CA GLY A 210 -6.97 -12.38 5.52
C GLY A 210 -6.45 -13.23 4.34
N PRO A 211 -7.20 -14.22 3.85
CA PRO A 211 -6.83 -15.01 2.67
C PRO A 211 -6.56 -14.19 1.41
N SER A 212 -7.25 -13.05 1.24
CA SER A 212 -7.15 -12.20 0.06
C SER A 212 -5.89 -11.33 0.03
N SER A 213 -5.29 -11.03 1.20
CA SER A 213 -4.10 -10.18 1.29
C SER A 213 -2.93 -10.80 0.53
N GLN A 214 -2.47 -10.09 -0.50
CA GLN A 214 -1.38 -10.54 -1.37
C GLN A 214 -0.71 -9.38 -2.09
N LEU A 215 0.57 -9.57 -2.42
CA LEU A 215 1.39 -8.65 -3.20
C LEU A 215 2.29 -9.46 -4.13
N TYR A 216 2.39 -9.04 -5.37
CA TYR A 216 3.44 -9.45 -6.28
C TYR A 216 4.07 -8.20 -6.90
N LEU A 217 5.39 -8.06 -6.80
CA LEU A 217 6.17 -6.97 -7.40
C LEU A 217 7.33 -7.61 -8.17
N SER A 218 7.49 -7.22 -9.44
CA SER A 218 8.60 -7.65 -10.27
C SER A 218 9.16 -6.45 -11.02
N ARG A 219 10.39 -6.05 -10.68
CA ARG A 219 11.06 -4.93 -11.35
C ARG A 219 12.57 -4.95 -11.16
N ALA A 220 13.32 -4.71 -12.24
CA ALA A 220 14.77 -4.51 -12.19
C ALA A 220 15.52 -5.61 -11.40
N GLY A 221 15.09 -6.87 -11.54
CA GLY A 221 15.65 -8.02 -10.84
C GLY A 221 15.19 -8.18 -9.38
N ILE A 222 14.38 -7.26 -8.86
CA ILE A 222 13.71 -7.38 -7.56
C ILE A 222 12.39 -8.11 -7.77
N VAL A 223 12.20 -9.19 -7.01
CA VAL A 223 10.92 -9.89 -6.89
C VAL A 223 10.50 -9.90 -5.43
N VAL A 224 9.28 -9.43 -5.16
CA VAL A 224 8.63 -9.57 -3.86
C VAL A 224 7.34 -10.34 -4.09
N ASP A 225 7.20 -11.46 -3.38
CA ASP A 225 6.04 -12.33 -3.45
C ASP A 225 5.49 -12.55 -2.03
N GLU A 226 4.34 -11.97 -1.77
CA GLU A 226 3.51 -12.22 -0.60
C GLU A 226 2.23 -12.91 -1.07
N PRO A 227 2.16 -14.24 -1.05
CA PRO A 227 1.10 -14.98 -1.71
C PRO A 227 -0.23 -14.90 -0.95
N GLY A 228 -1.33 -14.73 -1.68
CA GLY A 228 -2.67 -14.90 -1.12
C GLY A 228 -2.97 -16.37 -0.79
N SER A 229 -3.87 -16.63 0.15
CA SER A 229 -4.44 -17.96 0.35
C SER A 229 -5.62 -18.24 -0.59
N SER A 230 -6.13 -17.21 -1.28
CA SER A 230 -7.17 -17.32 -2.31
C SER A 230 -6.91 -16.34 -3.46
N PRO A 231 -7.29 -16.70 -4.70
CA PRO A 231 -7.35 -15.74 -5.80
C PRO A 231 -8.46 -14.72 -5.54
N VAL A 232 -8.36 -13.55 -6.14
CA VAL A 232 -9.32 -12.45 -6.01
C VAL A 232 -9.89 -12.06 -7.39
N PRO A 233 -11.18 -11.68 -7.47
CA PRO A 233 -11.79 -11.24 -8.73
C PRO A 233 -11.33 -9.84 -9.14
N VAL A 234 -10.97 -9.00 -8.16
CA VAL A 234 -10.53 -7.62 -8.37
C VAL A 234 -9.23 -7.38 -7.62
N ALA A 235 -8.25 -6.83 -8.34
CA ALA A 235 -6.96 -6.43 -7.82
C ALA A 235 -6.67 -4.97 -8.17
N VAL A 236 -5.53 -4.46 -7.71
CA VAL A 236 -5.02 -3.14 -8.05
C VAL A 236 -3.61 -3.30 -8.58
N GLY A 237 -3.38 -2.82 -9.80
CA GLY A 237 -2.09 -2.84 -10.47
C GLY A 237 -1.43 -1.47 -10.46
N ILE A 238 -0.11 -1.46 -10.27
CA ILE A 238 0.75 -0.28 -10.44
C ILE A 238 1.57 -0.45 -11.73
N PHE A 239 1.46 0.53 -12.61
CA PHE A 239 2.12 0.58 -13.91
C PHE A 239 3.08 1.76 -13.92
N VAL A 240 4.38 1.50 -13.83
CA VAL A 240 5.36 2.58 -13.84
C VAL A 240 5.58 3.09 -15.27
N LYS A 241 5.63 4.41 -15.43
CA LYS A 241 5.96 5.06 -16.71
C LYS A 241 7.47 4.87 -16.97
N GLY A 242 7.78 3.95 -17.88
CA GLY A 242 9.13 3.72 -18.39
C GLY A 242 9.86 2.52 -17.75
N ASP A 243 9.98 1.46 -18.54
CA ASP A 243 11.19 0.64 -18.75
C ASP A 243 10.96 -0.23 -20.01
N ALA A 244 10.95 0.40 -21.18
CA ALA A 244 11.01 -0.28 -22.47
C ALA A 244 12.31 0.08 -23.20
N GLU A 245 13.45 -0.09 -22.56
CA GLU A 245 14.72 -0.22 -23.28
C GLU A 245 15.68 -1.11 -22.50
N ILE A 246 15.49 -2.43 -22.60
CA ILE A 246 16.63 -3.33 -22.52
C ILE A 246 17.47 -3.03 -23.75
N VAL A 247 18.46 -2.15 -23.61
CA VAL A 247 19.53 -2.00 -24.60
C VAL A 247 20.24 -3.34 -24.69
N ARG A 248 19.82 -4.17 -25.65
CA ARG A 248 20.56 -5.37 -26.01
C ARG A 248 21.91 -4.90 -26.57
N PRO A 249 23.05 -5.42 -26.10
CA PRO A 249 24.32 -5.12 -26.75
C PRO A 249 24.18 -5.52 -28.22
N ARG A 250 24.43 -4.56 -29.13
CA ARG A 250 24.54 -4.85 -30.55
C ARG A 250 25.58 -5.94 -30.69
N SER A 251 25.18 -7.10 -31.22
CA SER A 251 26.12 -8.14 -31.60
C SER A 251 27.13 -7.52 -32.56
N CYS A 252 28.41 -7.54 -32.19
CA CYS A 252 29.48 -7.28 -33.13
C CYS A 252 29.38 -8.33 -34.24
N SER A 253 29.02 -7.88 -35.44
CA SER A 253 29.24 -8.64 -36.65
C SER A 253 30.71 -8.49 -37.01
N CYS A 254 31.47 -9.58 -36.86
CA CYS A 254 32.75 -9.74 -37.53
C CYS A 254 32.46 -9.88 -39.02
N GLY A 255 32.99 -8.94 -39.82
CA GLY A 255 33.15 -9.03 -41.26
C GLY A 255 34.61 -8.77 -41.60
#